data_AF-A0ABD6Y3M4-F1
#
_entry.id   AF-A0ABD6Y3M4-F1
#
_cell.length_a   1.000
_cell.length_b   1.000
_cell.length_c   1.000
_cell.angle_alpha   90.00
_cell.angle_beta   90.00
_cell.angle_gamma   90.00
#
_symmetry.space_group_name_H-M   'P 1'
#
loop_
_entity.id
_entity.type
_entity.pdbx_description
1 polymer ?
#
loop_
_entity_poly.entity_id
_entity_poly.type
_entity_poly.pdbx_seq_one_letter_code
_entity_poly.pdbx_strand_id
1 'polypeptide(L)' 'MWNIIQVQLDKQKITVYRLSKMTGIPLTTIYNYKNDGKEPPFKNMCKIADALNVSLDVFRERK' A
#
# COMPACT_ATOMS: atom_id res chain seq x y z
N MET A 1 -1.63 -3.70 -9.00
CA MET A 1 -1.11 -3.45 -7.63
C MET A 1 -1.95 -2.48 -6.79
N TRP A 2 -2.14 -1.22 -7.22
CA TRP A 2 -2.85 -0.20 -6.43
C TRP A 2 -4.27 -0.62 -5.97
N ASN A 3 -5.03 -1.29 -6.84
CA ASN A 3 -6.38 -1.75 -6.52
C ASN A 3 -6.42 -2.66 -5.28
N ILE A 4 -5.40 -3.51 -5.09
CA ILE A 4 -5.30 -4.39 -3.92
C ILE A 4 -5.08 -3.55 -2.66
N ILE A 5 -4.18 -2.57 -2.73
CA ILE A 5 -3.91 -1.63 -1.63
C ILE A 5 -5.20 -0.88 -1.27
N GLN A 6 -5.93 -0.37 -2.27
CA GLN A 6 -7.21 0.32 -2.06
C GLN A 6 -8.24 -0.59 -1.38
N VAL A 7 -8.38 -1.84 -1.83
CA VAL A 7 -9.28 -2.82 -1.20
C VAL A 7 -8.90 -3.10 0.25
N GLN A 8 -7.61 -3.21 0.58
CA GLN A 8 -7.18 -3.40 1.97
C GLN A 8 -7.44 -2.16 2.83
N LEU A 9 -7.21 -0.97 2.28
CA LEU A 9 -7.53 0.30 2.94
C LEU A 9 -9.03 0.41 3.25
N ASP A 10 -9.87 0.07 2.28
CA ASP A 10 -11.32 0.13 2.43
C ASP A 10 -11.81 -0.92 3.45
N LYS A 11 -11.27 -2.15 3.42
CA LYS A 11 -11.57 -3.20 4.41
C LYS A 11 -11.25 -2.77 5.84
N GLN A 12 -10.12 -2.08 6.03
CA GLN A 12 -9.66 -1.64 7.35
C GLN A 12 -10.19 -0.25 7.73
N LYS A 13 -10.95 0.41 6.83
CA LYS A 13 -11.39 1.81 6.98
C LYS A 13 -10.22 2.76 7.27
N ILE A 14 -9.08 2.50 6.65
CA ILE A 14 -7.85 3.30 6.79
C ILE A 14 -7.76 4.23 5.58
N THR A 15 -7.52 5.52 5.84
CA THR A 15 -7.27 6.48 4.77
C THR A 15 -5.82 6.42 4.31
N VAL A 16 -5.54 6.85 3.07
CA VAL A 16 -4.17 6.99 2.55
C VAL A 16 -3.29 7.84 3.47
N TYR A 17 -3.86 8.86 4.11
CA TYR A 17 -3.21 9.67 5.13
C TYR A 17 -2.75 8.83 6.34
N ARG A 18 -3.62 7.98 6.85
CA ARG A 18 -3.32 7.11 8.00
C ARG A 18 -2.30 6.03 7.61
N LEU A 19 -2.40 5.47 6.40
CA LEU A 19 -1.38 4.57 5.84
C LEU A 19 0.00 5.24 5.78
N SER A 20 0.06 6.49 5.30
CA SER A 20 1.30 7.28 5.28
C SER A 20 1.93 7.42 6.67
N LYS A 21 1.11 7.72 7.69
CA LYS A 21 1.59 7.82 9.08
C LYS A 21 2.06 6.48 9.65
N MET A 22 1.39 5.38 9.34
CA MET A 22 1.76 4.04 9.83
C MET A 22 3.01 3.49 9.15
N THR A 23 3.14 3.69 7.84
CA THR A 23 4.27 3.18 7.04
C THR A 23 5.50 4.09 7.09
N GLY A 24 5.32 5.35 7.49
CA GLY A 24 6.32 6.41 7.37
C GLY A 24 6.64 6.80 5.92
N ILE A 25 5.81 6.37 4.95
CA ILE A 25 5.95 6.73 3.54
C ILE A 25 5.23 8.06 3.31
N PRO A 26 5.85 9.06 2.65
CA PRO A 26 5.19 10.31 2.34
C PRO A 26 3.91 10.11 1.50
N LEU A 27 2.87 10.87 1.80
CA LEU A 27 1.61 10.88 1.03
C LEU A 27 1.84 11.04 -0.47
N THR A 28 2.75 11.94 -0.85
CA THR A 28 3.13 12.19 -2.26
C THR A 28 3.62 10.92 -2.94
N THR A 29 4.44 10.13 -2.25
CA THR A 29 4.94 8.84 -2.75
C THR A 29 3.80 7.83 -2.92
N ILE A 30 2.85 7.80 -2.00
CA ILE A 30 1.68 6.90 -2.09
C ILE A 30 0.77 7.31 -3.25
N TYR A 31 0.52 8.61 -3.43
CA TYR A 31 -0.23 9.13 -4.58
C TYR A 31 0.47 8.87 -5.92
N ASN A 32 1.82 8.89 -5.96
CA ASN A 32 2.54 8.49 -7.17
C ASN A 32 2.32 7.01 -7.51
N TYR A 33 2.22 6.12 -6.52
CA TYR A 33 1.87 4.72 -6.78
C TYR A 33 0.45 4.56 -7.35
N LYS A 34 -0.45 5.47 -6.99
CA LYS A 34 -1.82 5.51 -7.54
C LYS A 34 -1.85 6.07 -8.97
N ASN A 35 -1.18 7.19 -9.21
CA ASN A 35 -1.33 7.98 -10.44
C ASN A 35 -0.36 7.55 -11.55
N ASP A 36 0.92 7.33 -11.22
CA ASP A 36 1.95 6.99 -12.20
C ASP A 36 1.98 5.49 -12.52
N GLY A 37 1.15 4.69 -11.84
CA GLY A 37 1.20 3.23 -11.92
C GLY A 37 2.55 2.65 -11.47
N LYS A 38 3.40 3.45 -10.80
CA LYS A 38 4.70 3.00 -10.30
C LYS A 38 4.50 1.95 -9.23
N GLU A 39 5.12 0.78 -9.41
CA GLU A 39 5.18 -0.21 -8.36
C GLU A 39 6.04 0.29 -7.20
N PRO A 40 5.54 0.19 -5.95
CA PRO A 40 6.36 0.43 -4.78
C PRO A 40 7.56 -0.52 -4.79
N PRO A 41 8.76 -0.03 -4.45
CA PRO A 41 9.89 -0.92 -4.23
C PRO A 41 9.56 -1.90 -3.10
N PHE A 42 10.13 -3.11 -3.14
CA PHE A 42 9.86 -4.19 -2.17
C PHE A 42 9.89 -3.71 -0.71
N LYS A 43 10.86 -2.85 -0.36
CA LYS A 43 10.96 -2.23 0.98
C LYS A 43 9.70 -1.46 1.40
N ASN A 44 9.10 -0.69 0.49
CA ASN A 44 7.88 0.05 0.76
C ASN A 44 6.66 -0.88 0.75
N MET A 45 6.67 -1.92 -0.08
CA MET A 45 5.66 -2.97 -0.06
C MET A 45 5.62 -3.70 1.29
N CYS A 46 6.78 -4.08 1.84
CA CYS A 46 6.86 -4.69 3.18
C CYS A 46 6.28 -3.75 4.23
N LYS A 47 6.66 -2.48 4.24
CA LYS A 47 6.12 -1.50 5.18
C LYS A 47 4.60 -1.37 5.09
N ILE A 48 4.04 -1.35 3.88
CA ILE A 48 2.59 -1.28 3.66
C ILE A 48 1.91 -2.55 4.18
N ALA A 49 2.48 -3.72 3.89
CA ALA A 49 1.98 -5.01 4.37
C ALA A 49 2.02 -5.10 5.91
N ASP A 50 3.14 -4.71 6.52
CA ASP A 50 3.33 -4.66 7.97
C ASP A 50 2.34 -3.69 8.62
N ALA A 51 2.18 -2.48 8.05
CA ALA A 51 1.25 -1.47 8.56
C ALA A 51 -0.22 -1.91 8.46
N LEU A 52 -0.57 -2.64 7.40
CA LEU A 52 -1.90 -3.18 7.19
C LEU A 52 -2.09 -4.55 7.88
N ASN A 53 -1.06 -5.09 8.53
CA ASN A 53 -1.05 -6.42 9.14
C ASN A 53 -1.56 -7.52 8.19
N VAL A 54 -1.14 -7.46 6.92
CA VAL A 54 -1.49 -8.42 5.86
C VAL A 54 -0.22 -9.06 5.30
N SER A 55 -0.32 -10.29 4.80
CA SER A 55 0.82 -10.91 4.11
C SER A 55 1.13 -10.17 2.80
N LEU A 56 2.42 -10.03 2.49
CA LEU A 56 2.91 -9.57 1.19
C LEU A 56 2.33 -10.38 0.01
N ASP A 57 1.99 -11.64 0.24
CA ASP A 57 1.40 -12.49 -0.79
C ASP A 57 0.03 -12.00 -1.27
N VAL A 58 -0.67 -11.18 -0.48
CA VAL A 58 -1.94 -10.56 -0.90
C VAL A 58 -1.72 -9.60 -2.06
N PHE A 59 -0.53 -9.01 -2.17
CA PHE A 59 -0.15 -8.12 -3.25
C PHE A 59 0.47 -8.86 -4.45
N ARG A 60 0.86 -10.13 -4.29
CA ARG A 60 1.34 -10.94 -5.43
C ARG A 60 0.13 -11.37 -6.26
N GLU A 61 0.04 -10.87 -7.49
CA GLU A 61 -0.86 -11.47 -8.49
C GLU A 61 -0.50 -12.95 -8.63
N ARG A 62 -1.42 -13.84 -8.27
CA ARG A 62 -1.34 -15.25 -8.66
C ARG A 62 -1.51 -15.29 -10.18
N LYS A 63 -0.39 -15.33 -10.91
CA LYS A 63 -0.37 -15.85 -12.28
C LYS A 63 -0.55 -17.36 -12.26
#